data_AF-A0A923V1W2-F1
#
_entry.id   AF-A0A923V1W2-F1
#
_cell.length_a   1.000
_cell.length_b   1.000
_cell.length_c   1.000
_cell.angle_alpha   90.00
_cell.angle_beta   90.00
_cell.angle_gamma   90.00
#
_symmetry.space_group_name_H-M   'P 1'
#
loop_
_entity.id
_entity.type
_entity.pdbx_description
1 polymer ?
#
loop_
_entity_poly.entity_id
_entity_poly.type
_entity_poly.pdbx_seq_one_letter_code
_entity_poly.pdbx_strand_id
1 'polypeptide(L)'
;MKKILGLDLGTTSIGFAYVIENDKDSSKSIIKQIGVRVNPLTTDEQTNFEKGRPITINADRTLKRGARRTLDRYQDRRSNLINALFKGNMITTDTKLAEDGKNTTHSTYALRAKSVVAEIEKEELARVFLAINKKRGYKSSRKAKNEDEGQAIDGMAIAKRLYEENLTPGQLTYQLLQEGKKSVPDFYRSDLQAELDRIWDFQQQFYFEILTAEFKKEIEGKGQRATSALFWLRYHFNTAENKATSREEKKLQACKWRSDALSIQLTKEEVAFVITEINNNLNNSSGYLGAISDRSKELYFNKQTVGQYLYQQLQKNPHTKLKNQVFYRQDYLDEF
;
A
#
# COMPACT_ATOMS: atom_id res chain seq x y z
N MET A 1 -65.27 -5.90 19.78
CA MET A 1 -64.29 -4.84 20.10
C MET A 1 -62.91 -5.45 20.09
N LYS A 2 -62.18 -5.29 18.99
CA LYS A 2 -60.81 -5.78 18.83
C LYS A 2 -59.82 -4.77 19.39
N LYS A 3 -58.71 -5.27 19.95
CA LYS A 3 -57.61 -4.47 20.48
C LYS A 3 -56.45 -4.56 19.50
N ILE A 4 -56.12 -3.45 18.84
CA ILE A 4 -55.10 -3.37 17.79
C ILE A 4 -53.96 -2.48 18.27
N LEU A 5 -52.72 -2.91 18.09
CA LEU A 5 -51.53 -2.09 18.28
C LEU A 5 -50.85 -1.90 16.93
N GLY A 6 -50.90 -0.68 16.40
CA GLY A 6 -50.09 -0.27 15.25
C GLY A 6 -48.71 0.17 15.72
N LEU A 7 -47.66 -0.32 15.07
CA LEU A 7 -46.28 0.09 15.31
C LEU A 7 -45.68 0.62 14.02
N ASP A 8 -45.11 1.83 14.08
CA ASP A 8 -44.31 2.43 13.03
C ASP A 8 -42.84 2.42 13.47
N LEU A 9 -42.04 1.55 12.86
CA LEU A 9 -40.65 1.28 13.27
C LEU A 9 -39.68 2.07 12.41
N GLY A 10 -39.41 3.30 12.82
CA GLY A 10 -38.36 4.16 12.24
C GLY A 10 -36.97 3.88 12.83
N THR A 11 -35.95 4.45 12.20
CA THR A 11 -34.54 4.34 12.62
C THR A 11 -34.26 5.09 13.92
N THR A 12 -34.95 6.21 14.13
CA THR A 12 -34.79 7.12 15.27
C THR A 12 -36.06 7.25 16.13
N SER A 13 -37.15 6.58 15.75
CA SER A 13 -38.40 6.66 16.49
C SER A 13 -39.27 5.44 16.28
N ILE A 14 -39.98 5.04 17.33
CA ILE A 14 -41.03 4.03 17.27
C ILE A 14 -42.36 4.72 17.57
N GLY A 15 -43.18 4.93 16.54
CA GLY A 15 -44.55 5.38 16.69
C GLY A 15 -45.45 4.23 17.12
N PHE A 16 -46.41 4.47 18.00
CA PHE A 16 -47.42 3.47 18.33
C PHE A 16 -48.82 4.08 18.45
N ALA A 17 -49.81 3.29 18.07
CA ALA A 17 -51.22 3.60 18.25
C ALA A 17 -51.95 2.36 18.78
N TYR A 18 -52.56 2.49 19.95
CA TYR A 18 -53.42 1.48 20.55
C TYR A 18 -54.88 1.82 20.27
N VAL A 19 -55.53 1.02 19.45
CA VAL A 19 -56.89 1.24 18.95
C VAL A 19 -57.81 0.14 19.46
N ILE A 20 -59.01 0.51 19.89
CA ILE A 20 -60.12 -0.40 20.16
C ILE A 20 -61.11 -0.26 19.00
N GLU A 21 -61.10 -1.22 18.09
CA GLU A 21 -61.94 -1.22 16.89
C GLU A 21 -63.29 -1.89 17.16
N ASN A 22 -64.37 -1.28 16.66
CA ASN A 22 -65.71 -1.84 16.74
C ASN A 22 -66.08 -2.56 15.43
N ASP A 23 -66.32 -3.87 15.53
CA ASP A 23 -66.51 -4.76 14.39
C ASP A 23 -67.78 -4.50 13.55
N LYS A 24 -68.76 -3.74 14.08
CA LYS A 24 -70.06 -3.52 13.41
C LYS A 24 -70.27 -2.08 12.94
N ASP A 25 -69.55 -1.14 13.52
CA ASP A 25 -69.74 0.29 13.29
C ASP A 25 -68.41 1.01 13.50
N SER A 26 -67.75 1.33 12.38
CA SER A 26 -66.42 1.94 12.40
C SER A 26 -66.40 3.29 13.12
N SER A 27 -67.52 4.02 13.15
CA SER A 27 -67.66 5.31 13.85
C SER A 27 -67.55 5.19 15.38
N LYS A 28 -67.68 3.97 15.92
CA LYS A 28 -67.55 3.65 17.35
C LYS A 28 -66.16 3.12 17.73
N SER A 29 -65.22 3.10 16.80
CA SER A 29 -63.83 2.75 17.09
C SER A 29 -63.12 3.90 17.81
N ILE A 30 -62.28 3.58 18.79
CA ILE A 30 -61.58 4.60 19.58
C ILE A 30 -60.07 4.40 19.54
N ILE A 31 -59.34 5.50 19.43
CA ILE A 31 -57.90 5.54 19.67
C ILE A 31 -57.72 5.69 21.18
N LYS A 32 -57.28 4.61 21.83
CA LYS A 32 -57.13 4.60 23.29
C LYS A 32 -55.82 5.25 23.74
N GLN A 33 -54.76 5.11 22.96
CA GLN A 33 -53.47 5.73 23.27
C GLN A 33 -52.65 5.88 22.00
N ILE A 34 -51.91 6.98 21.90
CA ILE A 34 -50.88 7.18 20.88
C ILE A 34 -49.61 7.67 21.57
N GLY A 35 -48.48 7.41 20.95
CA GLY A 35 -47.22 7.97 21.40
C GLY A 35 -46.09 7.67 20.44
N VAL A 36 -44.97 8.32 20.69
CA VAL A 36 -43.73 8.09 19.94
C VAL A 36 -42.62 7.91 20.96
N ARG A 37 -41.89 6.81 20.85
CA ARG A 37 -40.61 6.62 21.54
C ARG A 37 -39.51 7.13 20.63
N VAL A 38 -38.93 8.27 20.96
CA VAL A 38 -37.72 8.76 20.27
C VAL A 38 -36.51 7.99 20.78
N ASN A 39 -35.73 7.43 19.86
CA ASN A 39 -34.42 6.85 20.12
C ASN A 39 -33.36 7.91 19.78
N PRO A 40 -32.62 8.44 20.76
CA PRO A 40 -31.67 9.52 20.53
C PRO A 40 -30.43 8.96 19.83
N LEU A 41 -30.49 8.86 18.50
CA LEU A 41 -29.31 8.66 17.66
C LEU A 41 -28.75 10.03 17.29
N THR A 42 -27.43 10.11 17.20
CA THR A 42 -26.76 11.26 16.60
C THR A 42 -27.07 11.35 15.11
N THR A 43 -27.00 12.55 14.53
CA THR A 43 -27.19 12.80 13.10
C THR A 43 -26.29 11.93 12.24
N ASP A 44 -25.07 11.65 12.72
CA ASP A 44 -24.10 10.79 12.05
C ASP A 44 -24.51 9.32 12.09
N GLU A 45 -25.05 8.82 13.21
CA GLU A 45 -25.55 7.45 13.32
C GLU A 45 -26.76 7.22 12.42
N GLN A 46 -27.69 8.19 12.37
CA GLN A 46 -28.84 8.15 11.47
C GLN A 46 -28.40 8.12 10.00
N THR A 47 -27.52 9.05 9.61
CA THR A 47 -27.03 9.16 8.22
C THR A 47 -26.27 7.90 7.78
N ASN A 48 -25.48 7.29 8.67
CA ASN A 48 -24.74 6.08 8.36
C ASN A 48 -25.64 4.85 8.25
N PHE A 49 -26.68 4.76 9.09
CA PHE A 49 -27.68 3.70 9.01
C PHE A 49 -28.50 3.78 7.71
N GLU A 50 -29.01 4.96 7.36
CA GLU A 50 -29.77 5.19 6.12
C GLU A 50 -28.95 4.87 4.85
N LYS A 51 -27.64 5.14 4.89
CA LYS A 51 -26.70 4.82 3.81
C LYS A 51 -26.30 3.33 3.76
N GLY A 52 -26.84 2.48 4.64
CA GLY A 52 -26.51 1.06 4.72
C GLY A 52 -25.03 0.80 5.04
N ARG A 53 -24.32 1.78 5.61
CA ARG A 53 -22.89 1.63 5.90
C ARG A 53 -22.72 0.72 7.12
N PRO A 54 -21.93 -0.36 7.03
CA PRO A 54 -21.72 -1.31 8.14
C PRO A 54 -20.79 -0.75 9.23
N ILE A 55 -20.60 0.57 9.32
CA ILE A 55 -19.72 1.18 10.32
C ILE A 55 -20.37 0.97 11.68
N THR A 56 -19.91 -0.08 12.37
CA THR A 56 -20.39 -0.39 13.72
C THR A 56 -20.12 0.83 14.61
N ILE A 57 -21.09 1.23 15.43
CA ILE A 57 -20.95 2.29 16.46
C ILE A 57 -19.71 2.04 17.34
N ASN A 58 -19.28 0.78 17.44
CA ASN A 58 -18.12 0.31 18.19
C ASN A 58 -16.76 0.40 17.45
N ALA A 59 -16.73 0.89 16.21
CA ALA A 59 -15.52 0.94 15.40
C ALA A 59 -14.46 1.86 16.02
N ASP A 60 -14.83 3.09 16.39
CA ASP A 60 -13.89 4.03 17.02
C ASP A 60 -13.43 3.51 18.40
N ARG A 61 -14.36 3.00 19.22
CA ARG A 61 -14.01 2.34 20.50
C ARG A 61 -12.97 1.24 20.30
N THR A 62 -13.13 0.43 19.25
CA THR A 62 -12.21 -0.65 18.90
C THR A 62 -10.86 -0.12 18.43
N LEU A 63 -10.84 0.92 17.59
CA LEU A 63 -9.63 1.60 17.15
C LEU A 63 -8.82 2.17 18.32
N LYS A 64 -9.48 2.91 19.23
CA LYS A 64 -8.84 3.47 20.44
C LYS A 64 -8.32 2.37 21.38
N ARG A 65 -9.08 1.28 21.55
CA ARG A 65 -8.64 0.10 22.32
C ARG A 65 -7.39 -0.54 21.70
N GLY A 66 -7.35 -0.67 20.38
CA GLY A 66 -6.19 -1.19 19.65
C GLY A 66 -4.94 -0.33 19.83
N ALA A 67 -5.08 1.00 19.75
CA ALA A 67 -3.99 1.95 19.97
C ALA A 67 -3.41 1.82 21.39
N ARG A 68 -4.27 1.76 22.42
CA ARG A 68 -3.83 1.59 23.82
C ARG A 68 -3.05 0.30 24.04
N ARG A 69 -3.57 -0.84 23.57
CA ARG A 69 -2.87 -2.14 23.64
C ARG A 69 -1.54 -2.14 22.90
N THR A 70 -1.44 -1.39 21.81
CA THR A 70 -0.19 -1.29 21.03
C THR A 70 0.87 -0.49 21.79
N LEU A 71 0.47 0.60 22.46
CA LEU A 71 1.35 1.40 23.30
C LEU A 71 1.85 0.61 24.51
N ASP A 72 0.94 -0.05 25.22
CA ASP A 72 1.20 -0.92 26.38
C ASP A 72 2.25 -1.99 26.05
N ARG A 73 2.01 -2.78 24.99
CA ARG A 73 2.98 -3.78 24.49
C ARG A 73 4.30 -3.20 24.00
N TYR A 74 4.33 -1.93 23.60
CA TYR A 74 5.59 -1.24 23.28
C TYR A 74 6.36 -0.89 24.54
N GLN A 75 5.69 -0.38 25.58
CA GLN A 75 6.28 -0.08 26.87
C GLN A 75 6.87 -1.35 27.51
N ASP A 76 6.10 -2.43 27.59
CA ASP A 76 6.57 -3.71 28.14
C ASP A 76 7.81 -4.23 27.40
N ARG A 77 7.75 -4.25 26.06
CA ARG A 77 8.87 -4.71 25.24
C ARG A 77 10.11 -3.83 25.40
N ARG A 78 9.94 -2.52 25.60
CA ARG A 78 11.03 -1.59 25.83
C ARG A 78 11.65 -1.80 27.22
N SER A 79 10.82 -1.96 28.25
CA SER A 79 11.27 -2.27 29.62
C SER A 79 12.04 -3.58 29.67
N ASN A 80 11.56 -4.63 29.00
CA ASN A 80 12.26 -5.92 28.93
C ASN A 80 13.63 -5.80 28.24
N LEU A 81 13.74 -5.01 27.17
CA LEU A 81 15.02 -4.75 26.52
C LEU A 81 15.98 -3.99 27.44
N ILE A 82 15.52 -2.92 28.09
CA ILE A 82 16.35 -2.14 29.03
C ILE A 82 16.87 -3.05 30.16
N ASN A 83 16.00 -3.89 30.73
CA ASN A 83 16.39 -4.86 31.77
C ASN A 83 17.43 -5.86 31.27
N ALA A 84 17.32 -6.34 30.02
CA ALA A 84 18.30 -7.23 29.42
C ALA A 84 19.66 -6.55 29.22
N LEU A 85 19.66 -5.30 28.73
CA LEU A 85 20.89 -4.51 28.55
C LEU A 85 21.59 -4.20 29.87
N PHE A 86 20.82 -3.91 30.92
CA PHE A 86 21.35 -3.68 32.27
C PHE A 86 21.99 -4.95 32.84
N LYS A 87 21.28 -6.09 32.78
CA LYS A 87 21.83 -7.40 33.21
C LYS A 87 23.06 -7.81 32.42
N GLY A 88 23.15 -7.41 31.15
CA GLY A 88 24.31 -7.63 30.29
C GLY A 88 25.47 -6.67 30.51
N ASN A 89 25.41 -5.78 31.52
CA ASN A 89 26.41 -4.74 31.78
C ASN A 89 26.73 -3.87 30.54
N MET A 90 25.73 -3.66 29.66
CA MET A 90 25.86 -2.78 28.50
C MET A 90 25.50 -1.32 28.82
N ILE A 91 24.64 -1.13 29.82
CA ILE A 91 24.18 0.18 30.29
C ILE A 91 24.15 0.20 31.81
N THR A 92 24.27 1.39 32.39
CA THR A 92 24.07 1.68 33.80
C THR A 92 22.79 2.50 34.00
N THR A 93 22.48 2.87 35.25
CA THR A 93 21.37 3.78 35.57
C THR A 93 21.54 5.17 34.99
N ASP A 94 22.78 5.61 34.77
CA ASP A 94 23.11 6.96 34.31
C ASP A 94 23.32 7.04 32.78
N THR A 95 23.42 5.88 32.11
CA THR A 95 23.62 5.81 30.66
C THR A 95 22.49 6.54 29.91
N LYS A 96 22.87 7.48 29.04
CA LYS A 96 21.92 8.19 28.17
C LYS A 96 21.45 7.30 27.02
N LEU A 97 20.17 6.95 27.01
CA LEU A 97 19.55 6.03 26.04
C LEU A 97 18.94 6.71 24.79
N ALA A 98 19.25 7.99 24.59
CA ALA A 98 18.79 8.79 23.47
C ALA A 98 19.88 9.79 23.04
N GLU A 99 19.67 10.45 21.91
CA GLU A 99 20.52 11.57 21.47
C GLU A 99 20.47 12.68 22.53
N ASP A 100 21.63 13.04 23.07
CA ASP A 100 21.74 14.02 24.16
C ASP A 100 22.94 14.94 23.91
N GLY A 101 22.75 16.25 24.03
CA GLY A 101 23.80 17.26 23.80
C GLY A 101 23.75 17.96 22.44
N LYS A 102 24.78 18.78 22.17
CA LYS A 102 24.90 19.57 20.94
C LYS A 102 25.39 18.68 19.79
N ASN A 103 24.89 18.93 18.58
CA ASN A 103 25.28 18.22 17.34
C ASN A 103 25.04 16.70 17.37
N THR A 104 24.08 16.22 18.17
CA THR A 104 23.72 14.79 18.22
C THR A 104 22.59 14.40 17.29
N THR A 105 22.02 15.37 16.55
CA THR A 105 20.93 15.12 15.61
C THR A 105 21.31 14.04 14.61
N HIS A 106 20.48 12.99 14.54
CA HIS A 106 20.67 11.83 13.67
C HIS A 106 21.82 10.89 14.07
N SER A 107 22.49 11.12 15.20
CA SER A 107 23.57 10.25 15.67
C SER A 107 23.11 8.80 15.85
N THR A 108 21.85 8.55 16.25
CA THR A 108 21.33 7.18 16.36
C THR A 108 21.25 6.49 15.01
N TYR A 109 20.90 7.23 13.95
CA TYR A 109 20.91 6.67 12.58
C TYR A 109 22.33 6.40 12.09
N ALA A 110 23.28 7.31 12.40
CA ALA A 110 24.69 7.10 12.09
C ALA A 110 25.24 5.85 12.79
N LEU A 111 24.93 5.67 14.08
CA LEU A 111 25.34 4.51 14.87
C LEU A 111 24.76 3.21 14.31
N ARG A 112 23.48 3.19 13.90
CA ARG A 112 22.87 2.03 13.23
C ARG A 112 23.57 1.66 11.93
N ALA A 113 23.96 2.67 11.14
CA ALA A 113 24.67 2.44 9.89
C ALA A 113 26.12 1.95 10.13
N LYS A 114 26.76 2.46 11.19
CA LYS A 114 28.13 2.09 11.57
C LYS A 114 28.22 0.71 12.21
N SER A 115 27.27 0.31 13.06
CA SER A 115 27.34 -0.91 13.88
C SER A 115 27.43 -2.21 13.07
N VAL A 116 27.02 -2.17 11.80
CA VAL A 116 27.06 -3.34 10.90
C VAL A 116 28.36 -3.43 10.10
N VAL A 117 29.22 -2.39 10.14
CA VAL A 117 30.50 -2.35 9.41
C VAL A 117 31.71 -2.14 10.31
N ALA A 118 31.52 -1.58 11.51
CA ALA A 118 32.59 -1.24 12.44
C ALA A 118 32.10 -1.30 13.88
N GLU A 119 33.06 -1.48 14.80
CA GLU A 119 32.81 -1.49 16.23
C GLU A 119 32.28 -0.12 16.72
N ILE A 120 31.37 -0.18 17.69
CA ILE A 120 30.79 0.94 18.42
C ILE A 120 30.73 0.62 19.91
N GLU A 121 30.63 1.65 20.74
CA GLU A 121 30.63 1.48 22.19
C GLU A 121 29.38 0.74 22.69
N LYS A 122 29.48 0.06 23.84
CA LYS A 122 28.36 -0.71 24.42
C LYS A 122 27.09 0.13 24.62
N GLU A 123 27.26 1.36 25.10
CA GLU A 123 26.16 2.30 25.32
C GLU A 123 25.54 2.79 24.01
N GLU A 124 26.36 2.93 22.95
CA GLU A 124 25.91 3.29 21.61
C GLU A 124 25.10 2.14 20.98
N LEU A 125 25.58 0.91 21.15
CA LEU A 125 24.89 -0.29 20.68
C LEU A 125 23.55 -0.48 21.40
N ALA A 126 23.46 -0.13 22.68
CA ALA A 126 22.18 -0.08 23.39
C ALA A 126 21.18 0.89 22.74
N ARG A 127 21.63 2.08 22.28
CA ARG A 127 20.76 3.02 21.54
C ARG A 127 20.30 2.44 20.21
N VAL A 128 21.17 1.73 19.48
CA VAL A 128 20.84 1.02 18.24
C VAL A 128 19.72 0.01 18.47
N PHE A 129 19.86 -0.88 19.46
CA PHE A 129 18.83 -1.87 19.79
C PHE A 129 17.52 -1.24 20.21
N LEU A 130 17.56 -0.15 20.99
CA LEU A 130 16.37 0.59 21.38
C LEU A 130 15.65 1.24 20.19
N ALA A 131 16.39 1.69 19.17
CA ALA A 131 15.83 2.22 17.94
C ALA A 131 15.13 1.12 17.12
N ILE A 132 15.76 -0.04 16.93
CA ILE A 132 15.17 -1.20 16.24
C ILE A 132 13.92 -1.70 17.01
N ASN A 133 13.99 -1.80 18.34
CA ASN A 133 12.87 -2.20 19.19
C ASN A 133 11.63 -1.30 19.05
N LYS A 134 11.86 0.01 18.89
CA LYS A 134 10.82 1.01 18.65
C LYS A 134 10.15 0.83 17.30
N LYS A 135 10.90 0.44 16.26
CA LYS A 135 10.43 0.31 14.88
C LYS A 135 10.72 -1.08 14.29
N ARG A 136 10.09 -2.12 14.83
CA ARG A 136 10.31 -3.55 14.46
C ARG A 136 9.67 -4.03 13.14
N GLY A 137 9.45 -3.13 12.19
CA GLY A 137 8.88 -3.43 10.87
C GLY A 137 7.44 -3.96 10.81
N TYR A 138 6.91 -3.99 9.59
CA TYR A 138 5.62 -4.58 9.24
C TYR A 138 5.75 -6.10 9.09
N LYS A 139 4.86 -6.85 9.74
CA LYS A 139 4.72 -8.31 9.54
C LYS A 139 3.37 -8.56 8.92
N SER A 140 3.36 -9.10 7.70
CA SER A 140 2.12 -9.54 7.07
C SER A 140 1.54 -10.71 7.87
N SER A 141 0.26 -10.62 8.21
CA SER A 141 -0.53 -11.70 8.82
C SER A 141 -1.46 -12.36 7.81
N ARG A 142 -1.33 -12.04 6.52
CA ARG A 142 -2.31 -12.42 5.50
C ARG A 142 -2.18 -13.90 5.14
N LYS A 143 -3.34 -14.56 5.11
CA LYS A 143 -3.57 -15.83 4.40
C LYS A 143 -4.35 -15.62 3.08
N ALA A 144 -4.81 -14.40 2.76
CA ALA A 144 -5.63 -14.09 1.57
C ALA A 144 -5.38 -12.67 1.01
N LYS A 145 -5.68 -12.49 -0.29
CA LYS A 145 -5.52 -11.25 -1.09
C LYS A 145 -6.71 -10.29 -0.86
N ASN A 146 -6.45 -9.05 -0.44
CA ASN A 146 -7.43 -7.95 -0.41
C ASN A 146 -6.93 -6.82 -1.34
N GLU A 147 -7.85 -6.17 -2.06
CA GLU A 147 -7.55 -5.14 -3.08
C GLU A 147 -7.19 -3.77 -2.46
N ASP A 148 -7.82 -3.37 -1.35
CA ASP A 148 -7.73 -2.01 -0.80
C ASP A 148 -6.34 -1.60 -0.23
N GLU A 149 -5.49 -2.57 0.13
CA GLU A 149 -4.18 -2.31 0.74
C GLU A 149 -3.00 -2.66 -0.20
N GLY A 150 -3.29 -3.00 -1.46
CA GLY A 150 -2.31 -3.53 -2.42
C GLY A 150 -1.91 -4.98 -2.12
N GLN A 151 -1.37 -5.67 -3.14
CA GLN A 151 -0.88 -7.04 -3.01
C GLN A 151 0.54 -7.06 -2.41
N ALA A 152 0.77 -7.88 -1.39
CA ALA A 152 2.12 -8.21 -0.95
C ALA A 152 2.73 -9.16 -1.98
N ILE A 153 3.77 -8.71 -2.67
CA ILE A 153 4.43 -9.50 -3.71
C ILE A 153 5.52 -10.33 -3.02
N ASP A 154 5.37 -11.66 -3.03
CA ASP A 154 6.45 -12.61 -2.71
C ASP A 154 7.28 -12.86 -3.98
N GLY A 155 7.81 -11.76 -4.53
CA GLY A 155 8.42 -11.71 -5.86
C GLY A 155 9.94 -11.65 -5.85
N MET A 156 10.59 -11.87 -4.69
CA MET A 156 12.03 -11.70 -4.57
C MET A 156 12.79 -12.63 -5.53
N ALA A 157 12.33 -13.87 -5.72
CA ALA A 157 12.91 -14.79 -6.70
C ALA A 157 12.81 -14.26 -8.15
N ILE A 158 11.68 -13.65 -8.50
CA ILE A 158 11.46 -13.04 -9.82
C ILE A 158 12.36 -11.82 -9.98
N ALA A 159 12.45 -10.95 -8.97
CA ALA A 159 13.33 -9.78 -9.03
C ALA A 159 14.81 -10.18 -9.19
N LYS A 160 15.27 -11.22 -8.49
CA LYS A 160 16.63 -11.77 -8.69
C LYS A 160 16.84 -12.21 -10.13
N ARG A 161 15.89 -12.98 -10.67
CA ARG A 161 15.94 -13.45 -12.05
C ARG A 161 16.00 -12.29 -13.06
N LEU A 162 15.15 -11.26 -12.89
CA LEU A 162 15.16 -10.07 -13.73
C LEU A 162 16.52 -9.38 -13.72
N TYR A 163 17.14 -9.25 -12.55
CA TYR A 163 18.44 -8.62 -12.38
C TYR A 163 19.59 -9.45 -12.97
N GLU A 164 19.66 -10.75 -12.63
CA GLU A 164 20.72 -11.67 -13.06
C GLU A 164 20.70 -11.92 -14.57
N GLU A 165 19.50 -12.07 -15.16
CA GLU A 165 19.32 -12.29 -16.60
C GLU A 165 19.22 -10.97 -17.40
N ASN A 166 19.27 -9.81 -16.74
CA ASN A 166 19.06 -8.47 -17.33
C ASN A 166 17.77 -8.37 -18.18
N LEU A 167 16.69 -8.95 -17.67
CA LEU A 167 15.38 -8.97 -18.32
C LEU A 167 14.48 -7.88 -17.75
N THR A 168 13.58 -7.38 -18.60
CA THR A 168 12.43 -6.59 -18.15
C THR A 168 11.23 -7.50 -17.80
N PRO A 169 10.26 -7.04 -16.98
CA PRO A 169 9.01 -7.77 -16.74
C PRO A 169 8.30 -8.20 -18.03
N GLY A 170 8.24 -7.35 -19.06
CA GLY A 170 7.69 -7.68 -20.37
C GLY A 170 8.41 -8.86 -21.05
N GLN A 171 9.75 -8.83 -21.10
CA GLN A 171 10.56 -9.91 -21.67
C GLN A 171 10.42 -11.23 -20.91
N LEU A 172 10.51 -11.19 -19.57
CA LEU A 172 10.36 -12.39 -18.76
C LEU A 172 8.96 -13.00 -18.92
N THR A 173 7.92 -12.16 -18.92
CA THR A 173 6.55 -12.64 -19.12
C THR A 173 6.39 -13.27 -20.51
N TYR A 174 6.99 -12.66 -21.54
CA TYR A 174 6.96 -13.21 -22.90
C TYR A 174 7.62 -14.59 -22.96
N GLN A 175 8.81 -14.76 -22.37
CA GLN A 175 9.51 -16.05 -22.31
C GLN A 175 8.67 -17.11 -21.58
N LEU A 176 8.10 -16.79 -20.41
CA LEU A 176 7.28 -17.73 -19.65
C LEU A 176 6.03 -18.17 -20.42
N LEU A 177 5.39 -17.25 -21.15
CA LEU A 177 4.23 -17.57 -21.98
C LEU A 177 4.62 -18.44 -23.18
N GLN A 178 5.79 -18.22 -23.79
CA GLN A 178 6.32 -19.08 -24.85
C GLN A 178 6.63 -20.50 -24.34
N GLU A 179 7.11 -20.64 -23.10
CA GLU A 179 7.30 -21.93 -22.41
C GLU A 179 5.97 -22.61 -22.03
N GLY A 180 4.82 -22.01 -22.32
CA GLY A 180 3.50 -22.56 -22.02
C GLY A 180 3.04 -22.35 -20.57
N LYS A 181 3.75 -21.56 -19.76
CA LYS A 181 3.31 -21.22 -18.40
C LYS A 181 2.19 -20.18 -18.47
N LYS A 182 1.01 -20.55 -17.97
CA LYS A 182 -0.19 -19.69 -18.02
C LYS A 182 -0.23 -18.59 -16.95
N SER A 183 0.58 -18.71 -15.91
CA SER A 183 0.60 -17.74 -14.79
C SER A 183 1.65 -16.66 -15.03
N VAL A 184 1.21 -15.41 -15.07
CA VAL A 184 2.09 -14.23 -15.12
C VAL A 184 2.52 -13.90 -13.69
N PRO A 185 3.82 -13.70 -13.42
CA PRO A 185 4.29 -13.30 -12.10
C PRO A 185 3.86 -11.86 -11.75
N ASP A 186 3.77 -11.56 -10.46
CA ASP A 186 3.61 -10.18 -9.99
C ASP A 186 4.98 -9.50 -9.93
N PHE A 187 5.04 -8.23 -10.36
CA PHE A 187 6.28 -7.45 -10.46
C PHE A 187 6.31 -6.27 -9.50
N TYR A 188 7.48 -5.95 -8.99
CA TYR A 188 7.69 -4.74 -8.19
C TYR A 188 7.45 -3.49 -9.05
N ARG A 189 6.94 -2.42 -8.43
CA ARG A 189 6.68 -1.17 -9.14
C ARG A 189 7.96 -0.59 -9.74
N SER A 190 9.08 -0.69 -9.02
CA SER A 190 10.39 -0.26 -9.51
C SER A 190 10.83 -1.00 -10.80
N ASP A 191 10.52 -2.29 -10.94
CA ASP A 191 10.84 -3.05 -12.17
C ASP A 191 9.99 -2.60 -13.36
N LEU A 192 8.69 -2.40 -13.12
CA LEU A 192 7.78 -1.89 -14.15
C LEU A 192 8.14 -0.47 -14.58
N GLN A 193 8.58 0.37 -13.65
CA GLN A 193 9.02 1.73 -13.94
C GLN A 193 10.32 1.71 -14.76
N ALA A 194 11.28 0.88 -14.38
CA ALA A 194 12.53 0.71 -15.13
C ALA A 194 12.29 0.19 -16.56
N GLU A 195 11.33 -0.73 -16.75
CA GLU A 195 10.91 -1.16 -18.09
C GLU A 195 10.28 -0.02 -18.88
N LEU A 196 9.34 0.73 -18.28
CA LEU A 196 8.71 1.87 -18.93
C LEU A 196 9.76 2.88 -19.38
N ASP A 197 10.72 3.18 -18.52
CA ASP A 197 11.79 4.14 -18.81
C ASP A 197 12.66 3.65 -19.97
N ARG A 198 13.10 2.38 -19.95
CA ARG A 198 13.88 1.79 -21.05
C ARG A 198 13.14 1.80 -22.39
N ILE A 199 11.86 1.45 -22.38
CA ILE A 199 11.01 1.47 -23.58
C ILE A 199 10.83 2.91 -24.07
N TRP A 200 10.56 3.85 -23.14
CA TRP A 200 10.39 5.26 -23.47
C TRP A 200 11.64 5.81 -24.15
N ASP A 201 12.80 5.60 -23.54
CA ASP A 201 14.07 6.14 -24.02
C ASP A 201 14.47 5.56 -25.38
N PHE A 202 14.19 4.28 -25.63
CA PHE A 202 14.44 3.66 -26.94
C PHE A 202 13.47 4.17 -28.02
N GLN A 203 12.16 4.14 -27.75
CA GLN A 203 11.14 4.54 -28.74
C GLN A 203 11.14 6.07 -29.01
N GLN A 204 11.62 6.87 -28.05
CA GLN A 204 11.72 8.33 -28.20
C GLN A 204 12.64 8.74 -29.36
N GLN A 205 13.62 7.91 -29.72
CA GLN A 205 14.51 8.15 -30.87
C GLN A 205 13.76 8.24 -32.19
N PHE A 206 12.60 7.58 -32.29
CA PHE A 206 11.74 7.56 -33.48
C PHE A 206 10.52 8.47 -33.34
N TYR A 207 10.06 8.72 -32.12
CA TYR A 207 8.82 9.43 -31.81
C TYR A 207 9.05 10.60 -30.84
N PHE A 208 10.08 11.41 -31.07
CA PHE A 208 10.49 12.50 -30.16
C PHE A 208 9.41 13.58 -29.94
N GLU A 209 8.53 13.81 -30.92
CA GLU A 209 7.41 14.75 -30.82
C GLU A 209 6.27 14.24 -29.93
N ILE A 210 6.15 12.92 -29.79
CA ILE A 210 5.10 12.25 -29.00
C ILE A 210 5.63 11.95 -27.59
N LEU A 211 6.82 11.37 -27.50
CA LEU A 211 7.41 10.90 -26.25
C LEU A 211 8.21 11.99 -25.54
N THR A 212 7.53 13.09 -25.22
CA THR A 212 8.12 14.27 -24.54
C THR A 212 8.20 14.09 -23.02
N ALA A 213 9.11 14.82 -22.36
CA ALA A 213 9.23 14.79 -20.90
C ALA A 213 7.95 15.30 -20.21
N GLU A 214 7.31 16.31 -20.79
CA GLU A 214 6.03 16.84 -20.36
C GLU A 214 4.94 15.77 -20.41
N PHE A 215 4.87 15.03 -21.53
CA PHE A 215 3.88 13.97 -21.69
C PHE A 215 4.13 12.79 -20.75
N LYS A 216 5.40 12.40 -20.54
CA LYS A 216 5.79 11.37 -19.56
C LYS A 216 5.25 11.70 -18.16
N LYS A 217 5.33 12.97 -17.76
CA LYS A 217 4.81 13.46 -16.48
C LYS A 217 3.29 13.49 -16.41
N GLU A 218 2.60 13.80 -17.50
CA GLU A 218 1.13 13.84 -17.54
C GLU A 218 0.48 12.46 -17.36
N ILE A 219 1.07 11.44 -17.97
CA ILE A 219 0.58 10.06 -17.87
C ILE A 219 1.00 9.36 -16.57
N GLU A 220 1.89 9.96 -15.79
CA GLU A 220 2.42 9.36 -14.56
C GLU A 220 1.29 9.01 -13.57
N GLY A 221 1.28 7.75 -13.11
CA GLY A 221 0.29 7.25 -12.16
C GLY A 221 -1.13 7.08 -12.71
N LYS A 222 -1.37 7.31 -14.01
CA LYS A 222 -2.66 7.08 -14.66
C LYS A 222 -2.87 5.59 -14.98
N GLY A 223 -4.11 5.12 -14.85
CA GLY A 223 -4.50 3.77 -15.29
C GLY A 223 -4.68 3.68 -16.82
N GLN A 224 -5.07 2.50 -17.29
CA GLN A 224 -5.20 2.19 -18.73
C GLN A 224 -6.04 3.20 -19.52
N ARG A 225 -7.31 3.42 -19.11
CA ARG A 225 -8.26 4.27 -19.84
C ARG A 225 -7.81 5.73 -19.90
N ALA A 226 -7.27 6.23 -18.79
CA ALA A 226 -6.81 7.61 -18.71
C ALA A 226 -5.54 7.83 -19.56
N THR A 227 -4.60 6.89 -19.54
CA THR A 227 -3.39 6.96 -20.38
C THR A 227 -3.77 6.91 -21.87
N SER A 228 -4.64 5.98 -22.28
CA SER A 228 -5.11 5.87 -23.66
C SER A 228 -5.82 7.14 -24.15
N ALA A 229 -6.70 7.72 -23.32
CA ALA A 229 -7.39 8.96 -23.66
C ALA A 229 -6.44 10.16 -23.85
N LEU A 230 -5.32 10.21 -23.11
CA LEU A 230 -4.33 11.27 -23.23
C LEU A 230 -3.58 11.23 -24.57
N PHE A 231 -3.30 10.03 -25.10
CA PHE A 231 -2.73 9.89 -26.45
C PHE A 231 -3.67 10.48 -27.52
N TRP A 232 -4.97 10.18 -27.43
CA TRP A 232 -5.97 10.75 -28.34
C TRP A 232 -6.08 12.27 -28.19
N LEU A 233 -6.16 12.77 -26.94
CA LEU A 233 -6.36 14.19 -26.67
C LEU A 233 -5.20 15.05 -27.20
N ARG A 234 -3.96 14.57 -27.03
CA ARG A 234 -2.75 15.36 -27.32
C ARG A 234 -2.20 15.14 -28.73
N TYR A 235 -2.33 13.92 -29.25
CA TYR A 235 -1.68 13.52 -30.50
C TYR A 235 -2.66 12.94 -31.54
N HIS A 236 -3.96 12.88 -31.23
CA HIS A 236 -5.04 12.53 -32.16
C HIS A 236 -4.93 11.14 -32.79
N PHE A 237 -4.45 10.15 -32.04
CA PHE A 237 -4.45 8.74 -32.45
C PHE A 237 -4.80 7.79 -31.28
N ASN A 238 -5.26 6.58 -31.60
CA ASN A 238 -5.64 5.57 -30.63
C ASN A 238 -4.54 4.51 -30.45
N THR A 239 -4.58 3.77 -29.33
CA THR A 239 -3.72 2.61 -29.12
C THR A 239 -4.01 1.50 -30.12
N ALA A 240 -2.99 0.72 -30.51
CA ALA A 240 -3.15 -0.40 -31.43
C ALA A 240 -4.20 -1.42 -30.94
N GLU A 241 -5.00 -1.94 -31.87
CA GLU A 241 -5.94 -3.02 -31.59
C GLU A 241 -5.23 -4.38 -31.64
N ASN A 242 -5.28 -5.11 -30.52
CA ASN A 242 -4.80 -6.49 -30.48
C ASN A 242 -5.85 -7.45 -31.07
N LYS A 243 -5.69 -7.76 -32.36
CA LYS A 243 -6.61 -8.58 -33.18
C LYS A 243 -6.51 -10.09 -32.96
N ALA A 244 -5.70 -10.54 -31.99
CA ALA A 244 -5.60 -11.97 -31.68
C ALA A 244 -6.96 -12.57 -31.26
N THR A 245 -7.16 -13.86 -31.51
CA THR A 245 -8.48 -14.49 -31.39
C THR A 245 -8.74 -14.95 -29.95
N SER A 246 -7.73 -15.56 -29.32
CA SER A 246 -7.85 -16.08 -27.96
C SER A 246 -7.27 -15.12 -26.91
N ARG A 247 -7.73 -15.26 -25.65
CA ARG A 247 -7.19 -14.47 -24.52
C ARG A 247 -5.70 -14.74 -24.29
N GLU A 248 -5.25 -15.97 -24.54
CA GLU A 248 -3.86 -16.38 -24.39
C GLU A 248 -2.99 -15.75 -25.48
N GLU A 249 -3.43 -15.78 -26.74
CA GLU A 249 -2.75 -15.09 -27.85
C GLU A 249 -2.71 -13.58 -27.65
N LYS A 250 -3.79 -12.96 -27.16
CA LYS A 250 -3.80 -11.52 -26.85
C LYS A 250 -2.73 -11.17 -25.82
N LYS A 251 -2.61 -11.96 -24.74
CA LYS A 251 -1.57 -11.77 -23.73
C LYS A 251 -0.17 -11.95 -24.31
N LEU A 252 0.03 -13.00 -25.11
CA LEU A 252 1.31 -13.28 -25.74
C LEU A 252 1.73 -12.13 -26.66
N GLN A 253 0.81 -11.63 -27.49
CA GLN A 253 1.05 -10.50 -28.39
C GLN A 253 1.37 -9.22 -27.61
N ALA A 254 0.67 -8.94 -26.51
CA ALA A 254 0.95 -7.78 -25.68
C ALA A 254 2.36 -7.85 -25.04
N CYS A 255 2.77 -9.04 -24.58
CA CYS A 255 4.11 -9.24 -24.02
C CYS A 255 5.19 -9.19 -25.11
N LYS A 256 4.87 -9.68 -26.32
CA LYS A 256 5.74 -9.56 -27.49
C LYS A 256 6.01 -8.10 -27.82
N TRP A 257 4.97 -7.27 -27.95
CA TRP A 257 5.14 -5.83 -28.19
C TRP A 257 5.96 -5.16 -27.08
N ARG A 258 5.73 -5.50 -25.80
CA ARG A 258 6.58 -4.99 -24.70
C ARG A 258 8.06 -5.36 -24.86
N SER A 259 8.34 -6.61 -25.25
CA SER A 259 9.69 -7.10 -25.48
C SER A 259 10.34 -6.42 -26.70
N ASP A 260 9.62 -6.35 -27.82
CA ASP A 260 10.10 -5.77 -29.08
C ASP A 260 10.34 -4.26 -28.93
N ALA A 261 9.56 -3.57 -28.08
CA ALA A 261 9.70 -2.13 -27.83
C ALA A 261 11.06 -1.71 -27.25
N LEU A 262 11.89 -2.65 -26.79
CA LEU A 262 13.22 -2.38 -26.25
C LEU A 262 14.33 -2.33 -27.32
N SER A 263 14.07 -2.83 -28.53
CA SER A 263 15.09 -3.00 -29.57
C SER A 263 14.60 -2.81 -30.99
N ILE A 264 13.29 -2.77 -31.22
CA ILE A 264 12.66 -2.63 -32.54
C ILE A 264 11.80 -1.37 -32.53
N GLN A 265 11.88 -0.56 -33.59
CA GLN A 265 10.94 0.53 -33.80
C GLN A 265 9.55 -0.05 -34.04
N LEU A 266 8.66 0.11 -33.06
CA LEU A 266 7.25 -0.26 -33.19
C LEU A 266 6.47 0.85 -33.87
N THR A 267 5.26 0.57 -34.35
CA THR A 267 4.37 1.64 -34.82
C THR A 267 3.95 2.53 -33.64
N LYS A 268 3.62 3.81 -33.90
CA LYS A 268 3.22 4.76 -32.84
C LYS A 268 2.00 4.26 -32.04
N GLU A 269 1.07 3.58 -32.70
CA GLU A 269 -0.11 2.97 -32.09
C GLU A 269 0.27 1.81 -31.14
N GLU A 270 1.25 0.97 -31.53
CA GLU A 270 1.78 -0.12 -30.70
C GLU A 270 2.57 0.41 -29.51
N VAL A 271 3.38 1.45 -29.69
CA VAL A 271 4.08 2.14 -28.59
C VAL A 271 3.07 2.68 -27.56
N ALA A 272 2.02 3.35 -28.02
CA ALA A 272 0.97 3.85 -27.15
C ALA A 272 0.24 2.73 -26.40
N PHE A 273 -0.01 1.59 -27.05
CA PHE A 273 -0.57 0.40 -26.41
C PHE A 273 0.35 -0.11 -25.29
N VAL A 274 1.65 -0.29 -25.57
CA VAL A 274 2.65 -0.78 -24.62
C VAL A 274 2.75 0.14 -23.39
N ILE A 275 2.89 1.45 -23.59
CA ILE A 275 2.97 2.43 -22.52
C ILE A 275 1.69 2.40 -21.66
N THR A 276 0.53 2.31 -22.30
CA THR A 276 -0.76 2.25 -21.62
C THR A 276 -0.90 1.00 -20.73
N GLU A 277 -0.45 -0.16 -21.20
CA GLU A 277 -0.45 -1.40 -20.44
C GLU A 277 0.52 -1.35 -19.23
N ILE A 278 1.73 -0.84 -19.44
CA ILE A 278 2.72 -0.72 -18.35
C ILE A 278 2.23 0.28 -17.30
N ASN A 279 1.67 1.42 -17.72
CA ASN A 279 1.05 2.39 -16.80
C ASN A 279 -0.10 1.78 -16.00
N ASN A 280 -0.93 0.94 -16.62
CA ASN A 280 -1.96 0.20 -15.90
C ASN A 280 -1.36 -0.74 -14.84
N ASN A 281 -0.28 -1.45 -15.16
CA ASN A 281 0.43 -2.31 -14.20
C ASN A 281 1.05 -1.48 -13.05
N LEU A 282 1.60 -0.30 -13.36
CA LEU A 282 2.12 0.65 -12.36
C LEU A 282 1.00 1.20 -11.46
N ASN A 283 -0.16 1.52 -12.02
CA ASN A 283 -1.32 1.98 -11.27
C ASN A 283 -1.83 0.88 -10.32
N ASN A 284 -1.92 -0.36 -10.79
CA ASN A 284 -2.36 -1.50 -9.97
C ASN A 284 -1.36 -1.93 -8.89
N SER A 285 -0.07 -1.63 -9.09
CA SER A 285 0.99 -1.85 -8.08
C SER A 285 1.16 -0.67 -7.11
N SER A 286 0.41 0.44 -7.31
CA SER A 286 0.46 1.62 -6.46
C SER A 286 -0.26 1.38 -5.12
N GLY A 287 0.47 0.88 -4.14
CA GLY A 287 -0.08 0.60 -2.82
C GLY A 287 0.97 0.70 -1.73
N TYR A 288 0.50 0.89 -0.49
CA TYR A 288 1.38 0.98 0.68
C TYR A 288 2.29 -0.26 0.79
N LEU A 289 1.76 -1.46 0.56
CA LEU A 289 2.55 -2.69 0.58
C LEU A 289 3.54 -2.82 -0.57
N GLY A 290 3.16 -2.39 -1.78
CA GLY A 290 4.09 -2.33 -2.91
C GLY A 290 5.33 -1.51 -2.56
N ALA A 291 5.13 -0.34 -1.93
CA ALA A 291 6.22 0.52 -1.48
C ALA A 291 7.07 -0.09 -0.33
N ILE A 292 6.52 -0.98 0.50
CA ILE A 292 7.33 -1.75 1.48
C ILE A 292 8.20 -2.77 0.74
N SER A 293 7.57 -3.52 -0.17
CA SER A 293 8.21 -4.52 -1.01
C SER A 293 9.35 -3.94 -1.84
N ASP A 294 9.14 -2.82 -2.53
CA ASP A 294 10.18 -2.13 -3.30
C ASP A 294 11.37 -1.72 -2.44
N ARG A 295 11.13 -1.21 -1.22
CA ARG A 295 12.22 -0.83 -0.31
C ARG A 295 13.01 -2.03 0.19
N SER A 296 12.34 -3.15 0.52
CA SER A 296 13.02 -4.40 0.90
C SER A 296 13.86 -4.94 -0.26
N LYS A 297 13.34 -4.86 -1.49
CA LYS A 297 14.09 -5.18 -2.71
C LYS A 297 15.33 -4.29 -2.88
N GLU A 298 15.19 -2.98 -2.72
CA GLU A 298 16.30 -2.01 -2.79
C GLU A 298 17.40 -2.33 -1.77
N LEU A 299 17.03 -2.62 -0.51
CA LEU A 299 17.97 -3.05 0.52
C LEU A 299 18.76 -4.30 0.11
N TYR A 300 18.06 -5.30 -0.42
CA TYR A 300 18.66 -6.56 -0.86
C TYR A 300 19.71 -6.35 -1.97
N PHE A 301 19.33 -5.68 -3.06
CA PHE A 301 20.24 -5.49 -4.20
C PHE A 301 21.41 -4.56 -3.88
N ASN A 302 21.19 -3.53 -3.06
CA ASN A 302 22.25 -2.62 -2.64
C ASN A 302 23.12 -3.18 -1.50
N LYS A 303 22.77 -4.35 -0.95
CA LYS A 303 23.44 -4.96 0.22
C LYS A 303 23.50 -4.01 1.42
N GLN A 304 22.38 -3.33 1.69
CA GLN A 304 22.28 -2.34 2.76
C GLN A 304 21.27 -2.78 3.82
N THR A 305 21.52 -2.40 5.08
CA THR A 305 20.55 -2.53 6.15
C THR A 305 19.58 -1.35 6.19
N VAL A 306 18.46 -1.48 6.92
CA VAL A 306 17.51 -0.37 7.10
C VAL A 306 18.20 0.84 7.75
N GLY A 307 19.13 0.61 8.69
CA GLY A 307 19.95 1.64 9.32
C GLY A 307 20.79 2.42 8.30
N GLN A 308 21.55 1.72 7.46
CA GLN A 308 22.39 2.32 6.41
C GLN A 308 21.54 3.11 5.40
N TYR A 309 20.44 2.53 4.93
CA TYR A 309 19.55 3.17 3.97
C TYR A 309 18.95 4.48 4.48
N LEU A 310 18.45 4.48 5.71
CA LEU A 310 17.86 5.68 6.32
C LEU A 310 18.91 6.75 6.59
N TYR A 311 20.11 6.35 7.04
CA TYR A 311 21.19 7.30 7.29
C TYR A 311 21.73 7.92 5.99
N GLN A 312 21.86 7.14 4.92
CA GLN A 312 22.31 7.63 3.61
C GLN A 312 21.37 8.74 3.08
N GLN A 313 20.06 8.61 3.28
CA GLN A 313 19.11 9.68 2.92
C GLN A 313 19.33 10.95 3.73
N LEU A 314 19.62 10.84 5.03
CA LEU A 314 19.91 11.99 5.90
C LEU A 314 21.24 12.66 5.55
N GLN A 315 22.23 11.89 5.09
CA GLN A 315 23.49 12.44 4.58
C GLN A 315 23.28 13.26 3.31
N LYS A 316 22.38 12.81 2.41
CA LYS A 316 22.02 13.58 1.20
C LYS A 316 21.20 14.83 1.53
N ASN A 317 20.24 14.71 2.44
CA ASN A 317 19.40 15.81 2.90
C ASN A 317 18.97 15.59 4.37
N PRO A 318 19.48 16.40 5.32
CA PRO A 318 19.16 16.28 6.74
C PRO A 318 17.69 16.46 7.11
N HIS A 319 16.88 17.06 6.21
CA HIS A 319 15.46 17.30 6.38
C HIS A 319 14.57 16.18 5.82
N THR A 320 15.17 15.08 5.35
CA THR A 320 14.42 13.96 4.78
C THR A 320 13.48 13.32 5.80
N LYS A 321 12.20 13.14 5.43
CA LYS A 321 11.19 12.55 6.30
C LYS A 321 11.28 11.03 6.31
N LEU A 322 11.72 10.48 7.44
CA LEU A 322 11.82 9.02 7.63
C LEU A 322 10.57 8.36 8.25
N LYS A 323 9.67 9.15 8.87
CA LYS A 323 8.57 8.64 9.73
C LYS A 323 7.62 7.65 9.05
N ASN A 324 7.41 7.78 7.75
CA ASN A 324 6.45 6.97 6.97
C ASN A 324 7.12 5.94 6.06
N GLN A 325 8.44 5.76 6.19
CA GLN A 325 9.18 4.73 5.46
C GLN A 325 9.16 3.43 6.28
N VAL A 326 8.23 2.53 5.95
CA VAL A 326 7.98 1.31 6.74
C VAL A 326 8.53 0.07 6.07
N PHE A 327 9.48 -0.62 6.68
CA PHE A 327 10.12 -1.82 6.12
C PHE A 327 9.46 -3.10 6.63
N TYR A 328 9.73 -4.24 5.99
CA TYR A 328 9.30 -5.52 6.51
C TYR A 328 10.01 -5.82 7.83
N ARG A 329 9.39 -6.66 8.65
CA ARG A 329 10.01 -7.13 9.89
C ARG A 329 11.31 -7.89 9.60
N GLN A 330 11.37 -8.63 8.50
CA GLN A 330 12.57 -9.35 8.11
C GLN A 330 13.75 -8.40 7.88
N ASP A 331 13.55 -7.27 7.19
CA ASP A 331 14.61 -6.27 6.97
C ASP A 331 15.23 -5.74 8.29
N TYR A 332 14.42 -5.61 9.35
CA TYR A 332 14.92 -5.22 10.68
C TYR A 332 15.57 -6.38 11.45
N LEU A 333 15.18 -7.62 11.15
CA LEU A 333 15.83 -8.81 11.70
C LEU A 333 17.16 -9.10 11.01
N ASP A 334 17.31 -8.73 9.74
CA ASP A 334 18.56 -8.86 9.00
C ASP A 334 19.56 -7.76 9.40
N GLU A 335 19.08 -6.59 9.82
CA GLU A 335 19.92 -5.53 10.42
C GLU A 335 20.40 -5.89 11.84
N PHE A 336 19.55 -6.57 12.62
CA PHE A 336 19.83 -6.96 14.01
C PHE A 336 20.74 -8.19 14.04
#